data_AF-A0A2M6XXF3-F1
#
_entry.id   AF-A0A2M6XXF3-F1
#
_cell.length_a   1.000
_cell.length_b   1.000
_cell.length_c   1.000
_cell.angle_alpha   90.00
_cell.angle_beta   90.00
_cell.angle_gamma   90.00
#
_symmetry.space_group_name_H-M   'P 1'
#
loop_
_entity.id
_entity.type
_entity.pdbx_description
1 polymer ?
#
loop_
_entity_poly.entity_id
_entity_poly.type
_entity_poly.pdbx_seq_one_letter_code
_entity_poly.pdbx_strand_id
1 'polypeptide(L)'
;RLALERAKQFVSSFDRPNIRYRVTLKDNARKQLQTFLETEHPNDAGIVYCLSRRKVEETAAWLKDQGWDALPYHAGLDASLRSKNQKKFLREEGVIMVATVAFGMGIDKPNVRFVAHLDLPKSMEGYYQETGRAGRDGQPADAWMAYGLGDVVSMRQMLLSGDAPEERKRVELQKLDALLGFCESTTCRHQTLLRYFGEEHPGQCNECDNCLSPVDTWDATQAAQMALSCVYRTGQRFGVAHLIDVLLGKATPKVEQFNHQQLSTFGIGKDLAQQQWSSVYRQLVAAGFINVDMEAYGGLKLTEAARPVLRGEKEVWLRRDAEPAKRKSSKAERGSRLREAFAGANEDPLWQVLKAKRMELAREQGVPPYVIFHDSTLLEMLNRKPKNLIELGQINGVGQSKLTRYGDDFLQVLKGAG
;
A
#
# COMPACT_ATOMS: atom_id res chain seq x y z
N ARG A 1 28.32 -20.49 19.41
CA ARG A 1 28.83 -19.34 20.20
C ARG A 1 30.23 -19.03 19.71
N LEU A 2 30.56 -17.76 19.44
CA LEU A 2 31.86 -17.36 18.86
C LEU A 2 33.01 -17.24 19.88
N ALA A 3 32.73 -17.41 21.19
CA ALA A 3 33.72 -17.46 22.29
C ALA A 3 34.76 -16.31 22.29
N LEU A 4 34.30 -15.08 22.00
CA LEU A 4 35.15 -13.89 22.01
C LEU A 4 35.25 -13.35 23.45
N GLU A 5 36.45 -13.32 24.03
CA GLU A 5 36.66 -12.95 25.44
C GLU A 5 37.02 -11.48 25.66
N ARG A 6 37.81 -10.86 24.76
CA ARG A 6 38.29 -9.47 24.88
C ARG A 6 38.21 -8.69 23.56
N ALA A 7 37.24 -9.02 22.72
CA ALA A 7 37.05 -8.32 21.45
C ALA A 7 36.63 -6.87 21.69
N LYS A 8 37.32 -5.91 21.05
CA LYS A 8 36.87 -4.52 21.01
C LYS A 8 35.56 -4.46 20.21
N GLN A 9 34.56 -3.79 20.77
CA GLN A 9 33.26 -3.63 20.14
C GLN A 9 33.16 -2.23 19.52
N PHE A 10 32.89 -2.18 18.21
CA PHE A 10 32.63 -0.94 17.49
C PHE A 10 31.19 -1.02 16.96
N VAL A 11 30.29 -0.26 17.58
CA VAL A 11 28.90 -0.13 17.14
C VAL A 11 28.71 1.28 16.60
N SER A 12 28.37 1.39 15.33
CA SER A 12 27.90 2.64 14.73
C SER A 12 26.40 2.78 14.95
N SER A 13 25.90 4.02 14.81
CA SER A 13 24.47 4.28 14.78
C SER A 13 23.77 3.42 13.72
N PHE A 14 22.56 2.97 14.04
CA PHE A 14 21.64 2.31 13.12
C PHE A 14 20.80 3.31 12.33
N ASP A 15 20.97 4.62 12.56
CA ASP A 15 20.18 5.63 11.87
C ASP A 15 20.56 5.74 10.41
N ARG A 16 19.52 5.88 9.58
CA ARG A 16 19.61 6.08 8.15
C ARG A 16 18.82 7.33 7.83
N PRO A 17 19.37 8.53 8.13
CA PRO A 17 18.63 9.79 8.01
C PRO A 17 18.22 10.09 6.56
N ASN A 18 18.87 9.46 5.59
CA ASN A 18 18.54 9.58 4.18
C ASN A 18 17.33 8.73 3.73
N ILE A 19 16.81 7.85 4.58
CA ILE A 19 15.65 7.00 4.29
C ILE A 19 14.39 7.59 4.90
N ARG A 20 13.42 7.92 4.06
CA ARG A 20 12.07 8.33 4.45
C ARG A 20 11.20 7.10 4.70
N TYR A 21 10.82 6.86 5.95
CA TYR A 21 9.88 5.78 6.31
C TYR A 21 8.42 6.22 6.20
N ARG A 22 7.61 5.46 5.44
CA ARG A 22 6.17 5.68 5.27
C ARG A 22 5.39 4.38 5.42
N VAL A 23 4.40 4.38 6.32
CA VAL A 23 3.48 3.26 6.50
C VAL A 23 2.06 3.67 6.14
N THR A 24 1.52 3.05 5.10
CA THR A 24 0.14 3.29 4.62
C THR A 24 -0.77 2.12 4.97
N LEU A 25 -2.05 2.43 5.18
CA LEU A 25 -3.09 1.43 5.26
C LEU A 25 -3.31 0.82 3.89
N LYS A 26 -3.36 -0.51 3.86
CA LYS A 26 -3.52 -1.27 2.64
C LYS A 26 -4.97 -1.20 2.15
N ASP A 27 -5.15 -0.51 1.04
CA ASP A 27 -6.40 -0.47 0.27
C ASP A 27 -6.06 -0.50 -1.21
N ASN A 28 -6.32 -1.63 -1.86
CA ASN A 28 -5.87 -1.89 -3.24
C ASN A 28 -4.36 -1.61 -3.42
N ALA A 29 -3.53 -2.39 -2.71
CA ALA A 29 -2.09 -2.20 -2.60
C ALA A 29 -1.36 -2.00 -3.94
N ARG A 30 -1.82 -2.67 -5.02
CA ARG A 30 -1.25 -2.50 -6.36
C ARG A 30 -1.45 -1.07 -6.86
N LYS A 31 -2.66 -0.54 -6.79
CA LYS A 31 -2.94 0.86 -7.19
C LYS A 31 -2.18 1.86 -6.32
N GLN A 32 -2.11 1.62 -5.01
CA GLN A 32 -1.32 2.48 -4.12
C GLN A 32 0.17 2.48 -4.49
N LEU A 33 0.73 1.31 -4.80
CA LEU A 33 2.10 1.19 -5.30
C LEU A 33 2.28 1.95 -6.62
N GLN A 34 1.37 1.78 -7.59
CA GLN A 34 1.46 2.51 -8.86
C GLN A 34 1.41 4.02 -8.64
N THR A 35 0.50 4.53 -7.80
CA THR A 35 0.47 5.96 -7.48
C THR A 35 1.80 6.41 -6.87
N PHE A 36 2.34 5.67 -5.90
CA PHE A 36 3.65 5.96 -5.30
C PHE A 36 4.76 6.01 -6.34
N LEU A 37 4.83 5.03 -7.25
CA LEU A 37 5.82 5.00 -8.32
C LEU A 37 5.65 6.17 -9.29
N GLU A 38 4.43 6.46 -9.74
CA GLU A 38 4.14 7.55 -10.68
C GLU A 38 4.44 8.94 -10.10
N THR A 39 4.14 9.15 -8.82
CA THR A 39 4.28 10.46 -8.19
C THR A 39 5.70 10.75 -7.69
N GLU A 40 6.41 9.72 -7.25
CA GLU A 40 7.67 9.91 -6.52
C GLU A 40 8.88 9.24 -7.19
N HIS A 41 8.68 8.17 -7.98
CA HIS A 41 9.76 7.33 -8.50
C HIS A 41 9.60 6.90 -9.99
N PRO A 42 9.31 7.82 -10.93
CA PRO A 42 8.99 7.45 -12.32
C PRO A 42 10.15 6.79 -13.09
N ASN A 43 11.40 7.09 -12.73
CA ASN A 43 12.60 6.60 -13.44
C ASN A 43 13.61 5.92 -12.51
N ASP A 44 13.18 5.63 -11.28
CA ASP A 44 14.09 5.18 -10.24
C ASP A 44 14.18 3.66 -10.16
N ALA A 45 15.37 3.16 -9.82
CA ALA A 45 15.52 1.76 -9.47
C ALA A 45 15.01 1.49 -8.05
N GLY A 46 14.28 0.40 -7.86
CA GLY A 46 13.70 0.06 -6.57
C GLY A 46 13.41 -1.41 -6.38
N ILE A 47 13.05 -1.77 -5.15
CA ILE A 47 12.74 -3.16 -4.77
C ILE A 47 11.31 -3.20 -4.23
N VAL A 48 10.51 -4.17 -4.67
CA VAL A 48 9.15 -4.42 -4.18
C VAL A 48 9.12 -5.80 -3.52
N TYR A 49 8.98 -5.85 -2.20
CA TYR A 49 8.89 -7.09 -1.45
C TYR A 49 7.45 -7.61 -1.36
N CYS A 50 7.29 -8.91 -1.68
CA CYS A 50 6.05 -9.68 -1.58
C CYS A 50 6.30 -10.98 -0.79
N LEU A 51 5.28 -11.48 -0.11
CA LEU A 51 5.40 -12.65 0.78
C LEU A 51 5.55 -13.99 0.04
N SER A 52 4.93 -14.13 -1.13
CA SER A 52 4.88 -15.40 -1.88
C SER A 52 5.42 -15.29 -3.30
N ARG A 53 5.93 -16.41 -3.83
CA ARG A 53 6.46 -16.53 -5.20
C ARG A 53 5.40 -16.13 -6.24
N ARG A 54 4.19 -16.66 -6.09
CA ARG A 54 3.04 -16.32 -6.94
C ARG A 54 2.80 -14.81 -6.97
N LYS A 55 2.78 -14.15 -5.80
CA LYS A 55 2.54 -12.71 -5.73
C LYS A 55 3.69 -11.89 -6.32
N VAL A 56 4.94 -12.37 -6.23
CA VAL A 56 6.08 -11.76 -6.94
C VAL A 56 5.86 -11.78 -8.45
N GLU A 57 5.54 -12.95 -9.00
CA GLU A 57 5.32 -13.11 -10.45
C GLU A 57 4.14 -12.25 -10.94
N GLU A 58 3.00 -12.32 -10.24
CA GLU A 58 1.81 -11.53 -10.60
C GLU A 58 2.04 -10.01 -10.50
N THR A 59 2.79 -9.56 -9.49
CA THR A 59 3.06 -8.12 -9.31
C THR A 59 4.06 -7.63 -10.35
N ALA A 60 5.09 -8.42 -10.68
CA ALA A 60 6.04 -8.08 -11.74
C ALA A 60 5.34 -8.02 -13.11
N ALA A 61 4.50 -9.01 -13.44
CA ALA A 61 3.72 -9.02 -14.67
C ALA A 61 2.79 -7.80 -14.76
N TRP A 62 2.05 -7.54 -13.67
CA TRP A 62 1.14 -6.39 -13.62
C TRP A 62 1.87 -5.05 -13.78
N LEU A 63 3.03 -4.86 -13.14
CA LEU A 63 3.84 -3.64 -13.31
C LEU A 63 4.32 -3.49 -14.76
N LYS A 64 4.74 -4.58 -15.41
CA LYS A 64 5.08 -4.55 -16.85
C LYS A 64 3.90 -4.16 -17.72
N ASP A 65 2.70 -4.66 -17.44
CA ASP A 65 1.49 -4.29 -18.17
C ASP A 65 1.15 -2.80 -17.99
N GLN A 66 1.57 -2.19 -16.87
CA GLN A 66 1.46 -0.75 -16.63
C GLN A 66 2.62 0.07 -17.24
N GLY A 67 3.58 -0.57 -17.91
CA GLY A 67 4.70 0.09 -18.59
C GLY A 67 5.99 0.21 -17.77
N TRP A 68 6.06 -0.39 -16.58
CA TRP A 68 7.28 -0.38 -15.75
C TRP A 68 8.24 -1.50 -16.11
N ASP A 69 9.55 -1.25 -16.06
CA ASP A 69 10.56 -2.30 -16.20
C ASP A 69 10.72 -3.09 -14.89
N ALA A 70 9.78 -4.01 -14.65
CA ALA A 70 9.72 -4.81 -13.43
C ALA A 70 10.17 -6.26 -13.65
N LEU A 71 11.03 -6.81 -12.78
CA LEU A 71 11.54 -8.17 -12.90
C LEU A 71 11.21 -9.00 -11.65
N PRO A 72 10.76 -10.26 -11.78
CA PRO A 72 10.55 -11.12 -10.62
C PRO A 72 11.87 -11.73 -10.12
N TYR A 73 11.96 -11.94 -8.80
CA TYR A 73 13.05 -12.67 -8.15
C TYR A 73 12.57 -13.49 -6.96
N HIS A 74 12.74 -14.82 -7.02
CA HIS A 74 12.55 -15.71 -5.88
C HIS A 74 13.34 -17.00 -6.06
N ALA A 75 13.45 -17.78 -4.97
CA ALA A 75 14.16 -19.06 -4.96
C ALA A 75 13.58 -20.12 -5.92
N GLY A 76 12.33 -19.97 -6.36
CA GLY A 76 11.70 -20.87 -7.33
C GLY A 76 12.01 -20.58 -8.80
N LEU A 77 12.68 -19.47 -9.14
CA LEU A 77 13.09 -19.20 -10.52
C LEU A 77 14.28 -20.05 -10.91
N ASP A 78 14.38 -20.38 -12.20
CA ASP A 78 15.58 -20.98 -12.76
C ASP A 78 16.83 -20.13 -12.46
N ALA A 79 17.94 -20.80 -12.18
CA ALA A 79 19.17 -20.13 -11.77
C ALA A 79 19.71 -19.17 -12.85
N SER A 80 19.55 -19.51 -14.13
CA SER A 80 20.00 -18.66 -15.24
C SER A 80 19.14 -17.40 -15.35
N LEU A 81 17.82 -17.52 -15.21
CA LEU A 81 16.89 -16.40 -15.21
C LEU A 81 17.12 -15.49 -14.00
N ARG A 82 17.33 -16.08 -12.82
CA ARG A 82 17.64 -15.35 -11.59
C ARG A 82 18.93 -14.53 -11.72
N SER A 83 19.98 -15.11 -12.30
CA SER A 83 21.24 -14.41 -12.59
C SER A 83 21.07 -13.30 -13.62
N LYS A 84 20.28 -13.54 -14.68
CA LYS A 84 19.97 -12.54 -15.71
C LYS A 84 19.25 -11.33 -15.11
N ASN A 85 18.19 -11.56 -14.33
CA ASN A 85 17.42 -10.48 -13.71
C ASN A 85 18.28 -9.68 -12.72
N GLN A 86 19.09 -10.36 -11.90
CA GLN A 86 20.01 -9.70 -10.98
C GLN A 86 21.05 -8.84 -11.71
N LYS A 87 21.66 -9.35 -12.78
CA LYS A 87 22.63 -8.58 -13.59
C LYS A 87 21.99 -7.35 -14.22
N LYS A 88 20.77 -7.49 -14.77
CA LYS A 88 20.01 -6.37 -15.32
C LYS A 88 19.74 -5.31 -14.25
N PHE A 89 19.21 -5.69 -13.09
CA PHE A 89 18.95 -4.75 -12.00
C PHE A 89 20.20 -4.01 -11.50
N LEU A 90 21.35 -4.70 -11.42
CA LEU A 90 22.60 -4.06 -11.00
C LEU A 90 23.12 -3.05 -12.03
N ARG A 91 22.96 -3.32 -13.33
CA ARG A 91 23.58 -2.54 -14.42
C ARG A 91 22.70 -1.45 -15.00
N GLU A 92 21.41 -1.71 -15.14
CA GLU A 92 20.45 -0.80 -15.77
C GLU A 92 19.83 0.15 -14.74
N GLU A 93 19.36 1.30 -15.22
CA GLU A 93 18.62 2.30 -14.44
C GLU A 93 17.11 2.06 -14.57
N GLY A 94 16.32 2.56 -13.61
CA GLY A 94 14.86 2.45 -13.64
C GLY A 94 14.28 1.04 -13.49
N VAL A 95 15.10 0.02 -13.22
CA VAL A 95 14.63 -1.36 -13.06
C VAL A 95 14.03 -1.56 -11.67
N ILE A 96 12.80 -2.10 -11.62
CA ILE A 96 12.11 -2.48 -10.39
C ILE A 96 12.27 -3.98 -10.17
N MET A 97 12.92 -4.38 -9.07
CA MET A 97 12.96 -5.78 -8.68
C MET A 97 11.79 -6.13 -7.77
N VAL A 98 10.89 -6.99 -8.23
CA VAL A 98 9.85 -7.57 -7.37
C VAL A 98 10.36 -8.88 -6.79
N ALA A 99 10.39 -9.02 -5.47
CA ALA A 99 11.07 -10.14 -4.86
C ALA A 99 10.44 -10.66 -3.56
N THR A 100 10.78 -11.91 -3.20
CA THR A 100 10.64 -12.37 -1.82
C THR A 100 11.91 -12.02 -1.03
N VAL A 101 11.92 -12.30 0.28
CA VAL A 101 13.08 -12.14 1.19
C VAL A 101 14.35 -12.86 0.71
N ALA A 102 14.23 -13.79 -0.25
CA ALA A 102 15.39 -14.44 -0.88
C ALA A 102 16.28 -13.45 -1.66
N PHE A 103 15.73 -12.32 -2.12
CA PHE A 103 16.50 -11.25 -2.74
C PHE A 103 17.08 -10.37 -1.64
N GLY A 104 18.28 -10.71 -1.16
CA GLY A 104 18.90 -9.85 -0.17
C GLY A 104 20.37 -10.08 0.19
N MET A 105 20.83 -11.32 0.28
CA MET A 105 22.24 -11.55 0.57
C MET A 105 23.09 -11.26 -0.68
N GLY A 106 24.03 -10.31 -0.59
CA GLY A 106 25.02 -10.03 -1.65
C GLY A 106 24.57 -9.09 -2.78
N ILE A 107 23.47 -8.35 -2.62
CA ILE A 107 23.11 -7.28 -3.56
C ILE A 107 23.66 -5.96 -3.02
N ASP A 108 24.45 -5.29 -3.85
CA ASP A 108 25.05 -4.01 -3.55
C ASP A 108 24.89 -3.05 -4.74
N LYS A 109 23.66 -2.56 -4.92
CA LYS A 109 23.37 -1.45 -5.83
C LYS A 109 23.28 -0.18 -4.99
N PRO A 110 24.18 0.80 -5.15
CA PRO A 110 24.21 1.98 -4.29
C PRO A 110 22.99 2.88 -4.48
N ASN A 111 22.46 2.92 -5.70
CA ASN A 111 21.45 3.87 -6.15
C ASN A 111 19.99 3.32 -6.15
N VAL A 112 19.63 2.50 -5.17
CA VAL A 112 18.23 2.09 -4.97
C VAL A 112 17.47 3.23 -4.30
N ARG A 113 16.47 3.81 -4.97
CA ARG A 113 15.73 4.99 -4.47
C ARG A 113 14.49 4.65 -3.68
N PHE A 114 13.95 3.44 -3.84
CA PHE A 114 12.86 2.99 -2.97
C PHE A 114 12.93 1.50 -2.65
N VAL A 115 12.43 1.17 -1.47
CA VAL A 115 12.07 -0.19 -1.07
C VAL A 115 10.61 -0.16 -0.64
N ALA A 116 9.77 -0.92 -1.34
CA ALA A 116 8.34 -1.01 -1.12
C ALA A 116 7.97 -2.39 -0.57
N HIS A 117 7.12 -2.45 0.45
CA HIS A 117 6.57 -3.68 1.02
C HIS A 117 5.08 -3.77 0.73
N LEU A 118 4.68 -4.72 -0.12
CA LEU A 118 3.27 -5.04 -0.39
C LEU A 118 2.69 -6.06 0.58
N ASP A 119 3.54 -6.69 1.38
CA ASP A 119 3.20 -7.59 2.46
C ASP A 119 4.07 -7.27 3.67
N LEU A 120 3.51 -7.47 4.86
CA LEU A 120 4.23 -7.25 6.11
C LEU A 120 5.47 -8.16 6.18
N PRO A 121 6.65 -7.64 6.58
CA PRO A 121 7.80 -8.46 6.94
C PRO A 121 7.52 -9.36 8.16
N LYS A 122 8.39 -10.34 8.38
CA LYS A 122 8.27 -11.26 9.53
C LYS A 122 8.74 -10.66 10.84
N SER A 123 9.65 -9.68 10.77
CA SER A 123 10.25 -9.07 11.94
C SER A 123 10.75 -7.67 11.65
N MET A 124 10.99 -6.91 12.72
CA MET A 124 11.59 -5.58 12.67
C MET A 124 13.02 -5.60 12.10
N GLU A 125 13.82 -6.62 12.43
CA GLU A 125 15.17 -6.78 11.86
C GLU A 125 15.13 -7.06 10.36
N GLY A 126 14.18 -7.89 9.91
CA GLY A 126 13.96 -8.15 8.49
C GLY A 126 13.61 -6.86 7.76
N TYR A 127 12.64 -6.10 8.29
CA TYR A 127 12.25 -4.81 7.74
C TYR A 127 13.43 -3.82 7.67
N TYR A 128 14.24 -3.69 8.72
CA TYR A 128 15.41 -2.82 8.75
C TYR A 128 16.47 -3.25 7.71
N GLN A 129 16.78 -4.54 7.61
CA GLN A 129 17.74 -5.04 6.62
C GLN A 129 17.25 -4.86 5.17
N GLU A 130 15.96 -5.05 4.94
CA GLU A 130 15.34 -4.90 3.63
C GLU A 130 15.28 -3.44 3.19
N THR A 131 14.79 -2.55 4.05
CA THR A 131 14.73 -1.10 3.78
C THR A 131 16.11 -0.46 3.71
N GLY A 132 17.08 -0.95 4.48
CA GLY A 132 18.47 -0.48 4.46
C GLY A 132 19.21 -0.70 3.13
N ARG A 133 18.59 -1.39 2.16
CA ARG A 133 19.06 -1.49 0.77
C ARG A 133 18.88 -0.20 -0.01
N ALA A 134 17.95 0.65 0.41
CA ALA A 134 17.72 1.94 -0.18
C ALA A 134 18.85 2.92 0.18
N GLY A 135 19.19 3.82 -0.74
CA GLY A 135 20.02 4.99 -0.47
C GLY A 135 21.41 4.68 0.10
N ARG A 136 22.10 3.63 -0.37
CA ARG A 136 23.45 3.27 0.11
C ARG A 136 24.52 4.28 -0.29
N ASP A 137 24.26 5.04 -1.36
CA ASP A 137 25.01 6.23 -1.75
C ASP A 137 24.79 7.44 -0.82
N GLY A 138 23.94 7.32 0.20
CA GLY A 138 23.59 8.40 1.13
C GLY A 138 22.57 9.39 0.58
N GLN A 139 22.11 9.22 -0.67
CA GLN A 139 21.09 10.08 -1.26
C GLN A 139 19.69 9.75 -0.72
N PRO A 140 18.73 10.68 -0.81
CA PRO A 140 17.35 10.44 -0.38
C PRO A 140 16.77 9.17 -1.01
N ALA A 141 16.05 8.41 -0.20
CA ALA A 141 15.36 7.21 -0.62
C ALA A 141 14.13 6.92 0.25
N ASP A 142 13.17 6.17 -0.27
CA ASP A 142 11.90 5.89 0.40
C ASP A 142 11.77 4.43 0.83
N ALA A 143 11.36 4.24 2.07
CA ALA A 143 10.91 2.96 2.61
C ALA A 143 9.40 2.99 2.79
N TRP A 144 8.68 2.44 1.82
CA TRP A 144 7.22 2.47 1.77
C TRP A 144 6.62 1.11 2.13
N MET A 145 5.64 1.06 3.02
CA MET A 145 4.97 -0.19 3.36
C MET A 145 3.45 -0.02 3.38
N ALA A 146 2.75 -0.91 2.67
CA ALA A 146 1.31 -1.06 2.78
C ALA A 146 0.99 -2.30 3.62
N TYR A 147 0.29 -2.10 4.73
CA TYR A 147 -0.16 -3.20 5.58
C TYR A 147 -1.64 -3.04 5.97
N GLY A 148 -2.30 -4.17 6.17
CA GLY A 148 -3.66 -4.21 6.68
C GLY A 148 -3.87 -5.40 7.61
N LEU A 149 -5.08 -5.49 8.18
CA LEU A 149 -5.42 -6.53 9.14
C LEU A 149 -5.26 -7.96 8.59
N GLY A 150 -5.55 -8.16 7.31
CA GLY A 150 -5.34 -9.44 6.64
C GLY A 150 -3.88 -9.90 6.70
N ASP A 151 -2.93 -8.98 6.55
CA ASP A 151 -1.49 -9.29 6.61
C ASP A 151 -1.08 -9.73 8.01
N VAL A 152 -1.61 -9.05 9.04
CA VAL A 152 -1.38 -9.41 10.46
C VAL A 152 -1.85 -10.83 10.75
N VAL A 153 -3.08 -11.16 10.32
CA VAL A 153 -3.67 -12.48 10.53
C VAL A 153 -2.87 -13.55 9.79
N SER A 154 -2.58 -13.34 8.50
CA SER A 154 -1.80 -14.29 7.69
C SER A 154 -0.39 -14.50 8.25
N MET A 155 0.26 -13.45 8.75
CA MET A 155 1.61 -13.57 9.30
C MET A 155 1.63 -14.33 10.62
N ARG A 156 0.71 -14.04 11.55
CA ARG A 156 0.58 -14.82 12.80
C ARG A 156 0.31 -16.29 12.51
N GLN A 157 -0.59 -16.59 11.58
CA GLN A 157 -0.87 -17.97 11.16
C GLN A 157 0.38 -18.66 10.62
N MET A 158 1.15 -18.00 9.75
CA MET A 158 2.37 -18.57 9.19
C MET A 158 3.43 -18.87 10.26
N LEU A 159 3.56 -18.02 11.28
CA LEU A 159 4.52 -18.23 12.37
C LEU A 159 4.09 -19.36 13.32
N LEU A 160 2.79 -19.50 13.56
CA LEU A 160 2.23 -20.51 14.45
C LEU A 160 2.10 -21.90 13.80
N SER A 161 1.89 -21.95 12.48
CA SER A 161 1.66 -23.21 11.75
C SER A 161 2.91 -24.06 11.51
N GLY A 162 4.10 -23.55 11.79
CA GLY A 162 5.35 -24.28 11.55
C GLY A 162 5.68 -25.30 12.64
N ASP A 163 6.57 -26.25 12.33
CA ASP A 163 7.09 -27.25 13.28
C ASP A 163 8.18 -26.71 14.21
N ALA A 164 8.34 -25.39 14.30
CA ALA A 164 9.33 -24.77 15.16
C ALA A 164 8.99 -25.04 16.64
N PRO A 165 10.02 -25.22 17.52
CA PRO A 165 9.80 -25.32 18.96
C PRO A 165 9.02 -24.10 19.50
N GLU A 166 8.22 -24.31 20.54
CA GLU A 166 7.33 -23.27 21.08
C GLU A 166 8.09 -22.02 21.56
N GLU A 167 9.27 -22.20 22.16
CA GLU A 167 10.15 -21.09 22.54
C GLU A 167 10.55 -20.23 21.34
N ARG A 168 10.83 -20.88 20.20
CA ARG A 168 11.19 -20.17 18.96
C ARG A 168 10.00 -19.44 18.37
N LYS A 169 8.80 -20.06 18.37
CA LYS A 169 7.57 -19.40 17.94
C LYS A 169 7.29 -18.15 18.77
N ARG A 170 7.47 -18.23 20.08
CA ARG A 170 7.30 -17.11 21.00
C ARG A 170 8.25 -15.94 20.66
N VAL A 171 9.51 -16.22 20.39
CA VAL A 171 10.49 -15.18 19.99
C VAL A 171 10.11 -14.54 18.66
N GLU A 172 9.72 -15.33 17.65
CA GLU A 172 9.30 -14.78 16.35
C GLU A 172 8.00 -13.96 16.44
N LEU A 173 7.06 -14.36 17.30
CA LEU A 173 5.87 -13.57 17.58
C LEU A 173 6.20 -12.24 18.26
N GLN A 174 7.12 -12.22 19.22
CA GLN A 174 7.57 -10.97 19.85
C GLN A 174 8.18 -10.00 18.83
N LYS A 175 8.97 -10.52 17.89
CA LYS A 175 9.54 -9.71 16.80
C LYS A 175 8.48 -9.17 15.85
N LEU A 176 7.46 -9.97 15.54
CA LEU A 176 6.31 -9.51 14.76
C LEU A 176 5.53 -8.43 15.50
N ASP A 177 5.27 -8.62 16.80
CA ASP A 177 4.57 -7.65 17.64
C ASP A 177 5.32 -6.30 17.68
N ALA A 178 6.65 -6.32 17.73
CA ALA A 178 7.46 -5.11 17.64
C ALA A 178 7.29 -4.38 16.29
N LEU A 179 7.24 -5.11 15.18
CA LEU A 179 6.97 -4.54 13.86
C LEU A 179 5.54 -3.98 13.76
N LEU A 180 4.54 -4.66 14.33
CA LEU A 180 3.17 -4.15 14.39
C LEU A 180 3.10 -2.87 15.23
N GLY A 181 3.79 -2.82 16.35
CA GLY A 181 3.96 -1.61 17.15
C GLY A 181 4.61 -0.47 16.36
N PHE A 182 5.61 -0.77 15.52
CA PHE A 182 6.18 0.19 14.59
C PHE A 182 5.15 0.71 13.59
N CYS A 183 4.32 -0.16 13.01
CA CYS A 183 3.31 0.24 12.02
C CYS A 183 2.19 1.11 12.61
N GLU A 184 1.80 0.85 13.87
CA GLU A 184 0.74 1.61 14.57
C GLU A 184 1.27 2.81 15.37
N SER A 185 2.60 3.01 15.42
CA SER A 185 3.17 4.11 16.19
C SER A 185 2.69 5.47 15.66
N THR A 186 2.53 6.42 16.58
CA THR A 186 2.20 7.82 16.30
C THR A 186 3.39 8.76 16.51
N THR A 187 4.49 8.23 17.05
CA THR A 187 5.77 8.95 17.23
C THR A 187 6.65 8.81 15.99
N CYS A 188 7.77 9.55 15.95
CA CYS A 188 8.75 9.45 14.87
C CYS A 188 9.12 7.97 14.56
N ARG A 189 9.11 7.60 13.27
CA ARG A 189 9.45 6.24 12.82
C ARG A 189 10.91 5.89 13.10
N HIS A 190 11.84 6.82 12.86
CA HIS A 190 13.26 6.62 13.19
C HIS A 190 13.43 6.37 14.69
N GLN A 191 12.76 7.17 15.53
CA GLN A 191 12.81 6.96 16.97
C GLN A 191 12.29 5.58 17.38
N THR A 192 11.18 5.14 16.80
CA THR A 192 10.62 3.81 17.10
C THR A 192 11.57 2.70 16.66
N LEU A 193 12.17 2.86 15.47
CA LEU A 193 13.10 1.90 14.89
C LEU A 193 14.40 1.80 15.70
N LEU A 194 15.01 2.93 16.05
CA LEU A 194 16.27 2.97 16.79
C LEU A 194 16.09 2.46 18.21
N ARG A 195 14.97 2.79 18.86
CA ARG A 195 14.63 2.28 20.19
C ARG A 195 14.57 0.75 20.20
N TYR A 196 14.09 0.12 19.13
CA TYR A 196 14.08 -1.34 19.02
C TYR A 196 15.49 -1.94 19.05
N PHE A 197 16.47 -1.27 18.43
CA PHE A 197 17.88 -1.69 18.43
C PHE A 197 18.67 -1.19 19.64
N GLY A 198 18.01 -0.58 20.63
CA GLY A 198 18.66 -0.07 21.85
C GLY A 198 19.37 1.27 21.67
N GLU A 199 19.03 2.03 20.62
CA GLU A 199 19.56 3.36 20.35
C GLU A 199 18.50 4.44 20.61
N GLU A 200 18.89 5.52 21.27
CA GLU A 200 18.00 6.67 21.50
C GLU A 200 18.04 7.64 20.33
N HIS A 201 16.89 8.22 20.01
CA HIS A 201 16.76 9.26 19.01
C HIS A 201 15.82 10.36 19.53
N PRO A 202 16.16 11.65 19.37
CA PRO A 202 15.39 12.76 19.94
C PRO A 202 13.95 12.84 19.41
N GLY A 203 13.70 12.22 18.25
CA GLY A 203 12.43 12.28 17.54
C GLY A 203 12.50 13.34 16.45
N GLN A 204 11.34 13.70 15.88
CA GLN A 204 11.24 14.81 14.92
C GLN A 204 12.26 14.74 13.78
N CYS A 205 12.37 13.58 13.10
CA CYS A 205 13.35 13.43 12.02
C CYS A 205 13.03 14.28 10.78
N ASN A 206 11.88 14.95 10.76
CA ASN A 206 11.38 15.80 9.67
C ASN A 206 11.22 15.11 8.30
N GLU A 207 11.39 13.79 8.24
CA GLU A 207 11.31 13.03 6.99
C GLU A 207 10.26 11.93 7.02
N CYS A 208 10.01 11.26 8.15
CA CYS A 208 9.04 10.16 8.20
C CYS A 208 7.59 10.64 8.16
N ASP A 209 6.69 9.76 7.74
CA ASP A 209 5.24 10.01 7.68
C ASP A 209 4.66 10.63 8.96
N ASN A 210 5.00 10.10 10.14
CA ASN A 210 4.50 10.62 11.42
C ASN A 210 5.01 12.03 11.78
N CYS A 211 6.15 12.46 11.22
CA CYS A 211 6.67 13.81 11.43
C CYS A 211 6.14 14.79 10.37
N LEU A 212 6.00 14.33 9.12
CA LEU A 212 5.47 15.13 8.02
C LEU A 212 3.94 15.31 8.11
N SER A 213 3.24 14.32 8.64
CA SER A 213 1.79 14.31 8.81
C SER A 213 1.45 13.67 10.15
N PRO A 214 1.56 14.45 11.25
CA PRO A 214 1.24 13.98 12.59
C PRO A 214 -0.16 13.39 12.64
N VAL A 215 -0.30 12.29 13.37
CA VAL A 215 -1.57 11.56 13.45
C VAL A 215 -2.18 11.76 14.83
N ASP A 216 -3.44 12.18 14.84
CA ASP A 216 -4.20 12.31 16.08
C ASP A 216 -4.47 10.95 16.72
N THR A 217 -4.58 10.96 18.04
CA THR A 217 -5.09 9.85 18.83
C THR A 217 -6.48 10.16 19.38
N TRP A 218 -7.16 9.14 19.86
CA TRP A 218 -8.42 9.30 20.56
C TRP A 218 -8.59 8.26 21.65
N ASP A 219 -9.30 8.64 22.70
CA ASP A 219 -9.76 7.70 23.71
C ASP A 219 -10.78 6.76 23.10
N ALA A 220 -10.31 5.55 22.79
CA ALA A 220 -11.08 4.48 22.21
C ALA A 220 -11.48 3.44 23.26
N THR A 221 -11.41 3.76 24.55
CA THR A 221 -11.65 2.80 25.64
C THR A 221 -13.01 2.11 25.49
N GLN A 222 -14.08 2.88 25.23
CA GLN A 222 -15.41 2.30 25.00
C GLN A 222 -15.45 1.44 23.73
N ALA A 223 -14.84 1.89 22.63
CA ALA A 223 -14.79 1.11 21.40
C ALA A 223 -14.00 -0.19 21.57
N ALA A 224 -12.89 -0.16 22.31
CA ALA A 224 -12.12 -1.32 22.68
C ALA A 224 -12.96 -2.28 23.54
N GLN A 225 -13.66 -1.80 24.55
CA GLN A 225 -14.55 -2.61 25.38
C GLN A 225 -15.67 -3.27 24.57
N MET A 226 -16.30 -2.53 23.65
CA MET A 226 -17.31 -3.08 22.73
C MET A 226 -16.72 -4.17 21.83
N ALA A 227 -15.57 -3.91 21.21
CA ALA A 227 -14.91 -4.85 20.32
C ALA A 227 -14.48 -6.14 21.05
N LEU A 228 -13.84 -6.01 22.21
CA LEU A 228 -13.37 -7.12 23.04
C LEU A 228 -14.56 -7.91 23.61
N SER A 229 -15.63 -7.23 24.05
CA SER A 229 -16.87 -7.87 24.51
C SER A 229 -17.55 -8.66 23.38
N CYS A 230 -17.55 -8.13 22.17
CA CYS A 230 -18.09 -8.81 20.99
C CYS A 230 -17.27 -10.08 20.67
N VAL A 231 -15.94 -10.02 20.75
CA VAL A 231 -15.07 -11.21 20.59
C VAL A 231 -15.44 -12.27 21.62
N TYR A 232 -15.56 -11.89 22.89
CA TYR A 232 -15.90 -12.80 23.98
C TYR A 232 -17.29 -13.43 23.79
N ARG A 233 -18.33 -12.62 23.57
CA ARG A 233 -19.74 -13.06 23.50
C ARG A 233 -20.06 -13.88 22.26
N THR A 234 -19.31 -13.71 21.19
CA THR A 234 -19.43 -14.55 19.98
C THR A 234 -18.65 -15.86 20.11
N GLY A 235 -18.06 -16.17 21.28
CA GLY A 235 -17.37 -17.43 21.53
C GLY A 235 -15.97 -17.51 20.91
N GLN A 236 -15.33 -16.37 20.63
CA GLN A 236 -13.90 -16.26 20.29
C GLN A 236 -13.43 -17.12 19.11
N ARG A 237 -14.31 -17.30 18.11
CA ARG A 237 -14.07 -18.17 16.94
C ARG A 237 -14.42 -17.52 15.60
N PHE A 238 -14.66 -16.22 15.62
CA PHE A 238 -15.12 -15.48 14.44
C PHE A 238 -14.08 -14.45 14.01
N GLY A 239 -13.94 -14.31 12.70
CA GLY A 239 -13.09 -13.27 12.10
C GLY A 239 -13.74 -11.89 12.16
N VAL A 240 -12.92 -10.88 11.87
CA VAL A 240 -13.24 -9.45 12.03
C VAL A 240 -14.50 -9.04 11.27
N ALA A 241 -14.68 -9.50 10.02
CA ALA A 241 -15.85 -9.14 9.21
C ALA A 241 -17.18 -9.48 9.92
N HIS A 242 -17.26 -10.68 10.51
CA HIS A 242 -18.45 -11.11 11.26
C HIS A 242 -18.65 -10.31 12.54
N LEU A 243 -17.56 -10.02 13.26
CA LEU A 243 -17.63 -9.23 14.49
C LEU A 243 -18.10 -7.80 14.21
N ILE A 244 -17.66 -7.21 13.10
CA ILE A 244 -18.14 -5.90 12.65
C ILE A 244 -19.62 -5.96 12.28
N ASP A 245 -20.07 -7.01 11.59
CA ASP A 245 -21.49 -7.17 11.27
C ASP A 245 -22.36 -7.26 12.54
N VAL A 246 -21.87 -7.96 13.58
CA VAL A 246 -22.53 -8.00 14.89
C VAL A 246 -22.59 -6.60 15.52
N LEU A 247 -21.46 -5.90 15.63
CA LEU A 247 -21.41 -4.56 16.23
C LEU A 247 -22.30 -3.53 15.51
N LEU A 248 -22.38 -3.61 14.19
CA LEU A 248 -23.23 -2.74 13.36
C LEU A 248 -24.70 -3.16 13.37
N GLY A 249 -25.03 -4.34 13.89
CA GLY A 249 -26.39 -4.84 13.94
C GLY A 249 -26.91 -5.34 12.58
N LYS A 250 -26.02 -5.86 11.73
CA LYS A 250 -26.39 -6.42 10.42
C LYS A 250 -26.86 -7.87 10.59
N ALA A 251 -28.10 -8.15 10.21
CA ALA A 251 -28.66 -9.50 10.20
C ALA A 251 -28.20 -10.28 8.95
N THR A 252 -26.95 -10.73 8.95
CA THR A 252 -26.45 -11.63 7.90
C THR A 252 -26.88 -13.06 8.19
N PRO A 253 -26.93 -13.96 7.18
CA PRO A 253 -27.28 -15.37 7.40
C PRO A 253 -26.42 -16.05 8.47
N LYS A 254 -25.14 -15.66 8.55
CA LYS A 254 -24.21 -16.16 9.58
C LYS A 254 -24.55 -15.63 10.97
N VAL A 255 -24.95 -14.36 11.10
CA VAL A 255 -25.40 -13.80 12.39
C VAL A 255 -26.63 -14.56 12.89
N GLU A 256 -27.62 -14.78 12.02
CA GLU A 256 -28.85 -15.51 12.36
C GLU A 256 -28.58 -16.98 12.72
N GLN A 257 -27.76 -17.66 11.93
CA GLN A 257 -27.37 -19.06 12.15
C GLN A 257 -26.78 -19.30 13.55
N PHE A 258 -26.00 -18.34 14.05
CA PHE A 258 -25.36 -18.44 15.37
C PHE A 258 -26.14 -17.72 16.48
N ASN A 259 -27.35 -17.21 16.19
CA ASN A 259 -28.19 -16.44 17.11
C ASN A 259 -27.49 -15.19 17.68
N HIS A 260 -26.56 -14.60 16.94
CA HIS A 260 -25.79 -13.45 17.42
C HIS A 260 -26.59 -12.14 17.47
N GLN A 261 -27.73 -12.09 16.78
CA GLN A 261 -28.72 -11.00 16.89
C GLN A 261 -29.32 -10.87 18.29
N GLN A 262 -29.21 -11.91 19.13
CA GLN A 262 -29.69 -11.91 20.52
C GLN A 262 -28.61 -11.45 21.53
N LEU A 263 -27.36 -11.28 21.08
CA LEU A 263 -26.27 -10.86 21.97
C LEU A 263 -26.41 -9.38 22.33
N SER A 264 -26.03 -9.02 23.56
CA SER A 264 -26.04 -7.61 23.99
C SER A 264 -25.03 -6.73 23.23
N THR A 265 -24.13 -7.31 22.44
CA THR A 265 -23.18 -6.60 21.58
C THR A 265 -23.73 -6.38 20.17
N PHE A 266 -24.92 -6.89 19.86
CA PHE A 266 -25.53 -6.70 18.56
C PHE A 266 -26.02 -5.26 18.40
N GLY A 267 -25.51 -4.55 17.40
CA GLY A 267 -25.94 -3.20 17.07
C GLY A 267 -25.54 -2.10 18.06
N ILE A 268 -24.66 -2.37 19.03
CA ILE A 268 -24.17 -1.36 19.98
C ILE A 268 -23.11 -0.43 19.39
N GLY A 269 -22.51 -0.81 18.26
CA GLY A 269 -21.37 -0.12 17.65
C GLY A 269 -21.73 0.74 16.44
N LYS A 270 -22.97 1.25 16.37
CA LYS A 270 -23.47 2.00 15.19
C LYS A 270 -22.83 3.37 14.99
N ASP A 271 -22.16 3.90 16.02
CA ASP A 271 -21.51 5.22 15.97
C ASP A 271 -20.21 5.21 15.14
N LEU A 272 -19.65 4.03 14.88
CA LEU A 272 -18.45 3.86 14.05
C LEU A 272 -18.79 3.17 12.74
N ALA A 273 -18.19 3.66 11.65
CA ALA A 273 -18.29 3.01 10.35
C ALA A 273 -17.50 1.68 10.32
N GLN A 274 -17.83 0.82 9.35
CA GLN A 274 -17.14 -0.46 9.14
C GLN A 274 -15.61 -0.33 9.02
N GLN A 275 -15.12 0.74 8.37
CA GLN A 275 -13.68 0.99 8.24
C GLN A 275 -13.04 1.38 9.58
N GLN A 276 -13.73 2.18 10.39
CA GLN A 276 -13.27 2.54 11.73
C GLN A 276 -13.21 1.32 12.65
N TRP A 277 -14.21 0.43 12.59
CA TRP A 277 -14.14 -0.84 13.32
C TRP A 277 -12.99 -1.73 12.84
N SER A 278 -12.73 -1.78 11.54
CA SER A 278 -11.58 -2.52 10.99
C SER A 278 -10.27 -1.96 11.55
N SER A 279 -10.16 -0.64 11.70
CA SER A 279 -9.02 0.02 12.36
C SER A 279 -8.91 -0.37 13.84
N VAL A 280 -10.01 -0.30 14.60
CA VAL A 280 -10.05 -0.68 16.02
C VAL A 280 -9.56 -2.12 16.19
N TYR A 281 -10.10 -3.09 15.45
CA TYR A 281 -9.67 -4.48 15.54
C TYR A 281 -8.20 -4.66 15.17
N ARG A 282 -7.72 -3.97 14.12
CA ARG A 282 -6.31 -4.02 13.72
C ARG A 282 -5.39 -3.54 14.83
N GLN A 283 -5.69 -2.39 15.42
CA GLN A 283 -4.87 -1.83 16.49
C GLN A 283 -4.96 -2.65 17.78
N LEU A 284 -6.10 -3.27 18.10
CA LEU A 284 -6.22 -4.18 19.25
C LEU A 284 -5.42 -5.48 19.09
N VAL A 285 -5.33 -6.00 17.86
CA VAL A 285 -4.46 -7.15 17.54
C VAL A 285 -2.98 -6.75 17.59
N ALA A 286 -2.63 -5.56 17.09
CA ALA A 286 -1.27 -5.03 17.15
C ALA A 286 -0.81 -4.74 18.59
N ALA A 287 -1.70 -4.22 19.43
CA ALA A 287 -1.46 -3.98 20.86
C ALA A 287 -1.48 -5.25 21.72
N GLY A 288 -1.74 -6.42 21.12
CA GLY A 288 -1.70 -7.72 21.81
C GLY A 288 -2.90 -8.00 22.71
N PHE A 289 -4.00 -7.23 22.62
CA PHE A 289 -5.25 -7.51 23.34
C PHE A 289 -6.02 -8.69 22.71
N ILE A 290 -5.81 -8.91 21.42
CA ILE A 290 -6.46 -9.96 20.63
C ILE A 290 -5.38 -10.79 19.93
N ASN A 291 -5.50 -12.10 20.01
CA ASN A 291 -4.71 -13.06 19.25
C ASN A 291 -5.56 -13.77 18.18
N VAL A 292 -4.90 -14.35 17.20
CA VAL A 292 -5.52 -15.15 16.14
C VAL A 292 -5.45 -16.62 16.54
N ASP A 293 -6.61 -17.25 16.64
CA ASP A 293 -6.73 -18.68 16.93
C ASP A 293 -6.77 -19.49 15.61
N MET A 294 -5.80 -20.38 15.46
CA MET A 294 -5.64 -21.23 14.27
C MET A 294 -6.66 -22.37 14.23
N GLU A 295 -7.05 -22.91 15.38
CA GLU A 295 -8.01 -24.02 15.46
C GLU A 295 -9.43 -23.55 15.08
N ALA A 296 -9.70 -22.25 15.27
CA ALA A 296 -10.95 -21.61 14.92
C ALA A 296 -10.95 -20.96 13.51
N TYR A 297 -10.18 -21.50 12.55
CA TYR A 297 -10.10 -20.99 11.17
C TYR A 297 -9.71 -19.49 11.08
N GLY A 298 -8.84 -19.00 11.97
CA GLY A 298 -8.46 -17.58 12.03
C GLY A 298 -9.43 -16.71 12.82
N GLY A 299 -10.17 -17.31 13.75
CA GLY A 299 -11.00 -16.60 14.72
C GLY A 299 -10.17 -15.71 15.64
N LEU A 300 -10.78 -14.62 16.14
CA LEU A 300 -10.15 -13.75 17.12
C LEU A 300 -10.41 -14.23 18.54
N LYS A 301 -9.38 -14.22 19.39
CA LYS A 301 -9.41 -14.64 20.79
C LYS A 301 -8.79 -13.60 21.69
N LEU A 302 -9.35 -13.39 22.88
CA LEU A 302 -8.79 -12.46 23.84
C LEU A 302 -7.49 -12.99 24.46
N THR A 303 -6.57 -12.08 24.76
CA THR A 303 -5.40 -12.36 25.60
C THR A 303 -5.65 -11.91 27.03
N GLU A 304 -4.76 -12.28 27.95
CA GLU A 304 -4.80 -11.79 29.34
C GLU A 304 -4.75 -10.25 29.43
N ALA A 305 -4.08 -9.60 28.47
CA ALA A 305 -3.97 -8.14 28.43
C ALA A 305 -5.32 -7.43 28.21
N ALA A 306 -6.34 -8.12 27.68
CA ALA A 306 -7.67 -7.56 27.46
C ALA A 306 -8.49 -7.39 28.74
N ARG A 307 -8.19 -8.14 29.82
CA ARG A 307 -9.02 -8.15 31.04
C ARG A 307 -9.11 -6.77 31.72
N PRO A 308 -8.01 -6.02 31.93
CA PRO A 308 -8.10 -4.70 32.57
C PRO A 308 -8.93 -3.70 31.74
N VAL A 309 -8.85 -3.78 30.41
CA VAL A 309 -9.65 -2.92 29.52
C VAL A 309 -11.13 -3.24 29.65
N LEU A 310 -11.49 -4.53 29.64
CA LEU A 310 -12.88 -4.99 29.80
C LEU A 310 -13.47 -4.62 31.17
N ARG A 311 -12.65 -4.51 32.21
CA ARG A 311 -13.05 -4.06 33.55
C ARG A 311 -13.09 -2.54 33.70
N GLY A 312 -12.64 -1.79 32.71
CA GLY A 312 -12.51 -0.33 32.81
C GLY A 312 -11.34 0.13 33.67
N GLU A 313 -10.39 -0.75 33.98
CA GLU A 313 -9.19 -0.46 34.78
C GLU A 313 -8.06 0.13 33.92
N LYS A 314 -8.14 0.01 32.59
CA LYS A 314 -7.12 0.48 31.65
C LYS A 314 -7.77 1.20 30.48
N GLU A 315 -7.34 2.44 30.25
CA GLU A 315 -7.69 3.22 29.06
C GLU A 315 -6.98 2.68 27.80
N VAL A 316 -7.62 2.84 26.65
CA VAL A 316 -7.07 2.46 25.35
C VAL A 316 -7.14 3.66 24.41
N TRP A 317 -5.96 4.18 24.10
CA TRP A 317 -5.78 5.27 23.14
C TRP A 317 -5.37 4.68 21.78
N LEU A 318 -6.15 4.99 20.74
CA LEU A 318 -5.90 4.49 19.39
C LEU A 318 -5.57 5.64 18.44
N ARG A 319 -4.79 5.33 17.40
CA ARG A 319 -4.54 6.20 16.26
C ARG A 319 -5.84 6.46 15.52
N ARG A 320 -6.10 7.70 15.11
CA ARG A 320 -7.12 8.02 14.11
C ARG A 320 -6.54 7.79 12.73
N ASP A 321 -7.09 6.83 12.00
CA ASP A 321 -6.76 6.69 10.58
C ASP A 321 -7.29 7.92 9.83
N ALA A 322 -6.48 8.50 8.95
CA ALA A 322 -6.94 9.59 8.09
C ALA A 322 -8.12 9.08 7.26
N GLU A 323 -9.28 9.75 7.36
CA GLU A 323 -10.37 9.44 6.43
C GLU A 323 -9.83 9.66 5.01
N PRO A 324 -10.01 8.71 4.07
CA PRO A 324 -9.67 8.96 2.69
C PRO A 324 -10.43 10.21 2.31
N ALA A 325 -9.70 11.29 2.00
CA ALA A 325 -10.27 12.61 1.83
C ALA A 325 -11.51 12.46 0.96
N LYS A 326 -12.70 12.62 1.56
CA LYS A 326 -13.93 12.74 0.79
C LYS A 326 -13.62 13.90 -0.12
N ARG A 327 -13.39 13.63 -1.41
CA ARG A 327 -13.26 14.65 -2.45
C ARG A 327 -14.58 15.40 -2.47
N LYS A 328 -14.74 16.33 -1.52
CA LYS A 328 -15.83 17.29 -1.48
C LYS A 328 -15.68 18.08 -2.78
N SER A 329 -16.74 18.03 -3.59
CA SER A 329 -17.01 18.93 -4.72
C SER A 329 -15.92 19.07 -5.81
N SER A 330 -15.77 18.08 -6.70
CA SER A 330 -15.23 18.38 -8.04
C SER A 330 -15.82 17.58 -9.21
N LYS A 331 -16.56 16.49 -8.97
CA LYS A 331 -17.15 15.70 -10.06
C LYS A 331 -18.39 16.36 -10.68
N ALA A 332 -19.23 17.03 -9.88
CA ALA A 332 -20.43 17.70 -10.36
C ALA A 332 -20.09 19.01 -11.12
N GLU A 333 -19.18 19.83 -10.59
CA GLU A 333 -18.71 21.05 -11.25
C GLU A 333 -17.91 20.75 -12.53
N ARG A 334 -17.03 19.74 -12.51
CA ARG A 334 -16.27 19.33 -13.70
C ARG A 334 -17.20 18.71 -14.76
N GLY A 335 -18.27 18.04 -14.35
CA GLY A 335 -19.31 17.54 -15.25
C GLY A 335 -20.15 18.66 -15.87
N SER A 336 -20.45 19.72 -15.12
CA SER A 336 -21.14 20.93 -15.61
C SER A 336 -20.28 21.70 -16.63
N ARG A 337 -19.02 21.99 -16.27
CA ARG A 337 -18.08 22.69 -17.16
C ARG A 337 -17.73 21.88 -18.41
N LEU A 338 -17.63 20.54 -18.31
CA LEU A 338 -17.47 19.71 -19.51
C LEU A 338 -18.71 19.78 -20.42
N ARG A 339 -19.94 19.75 -19.88
CA ARG A 339 -21.16 19.83 -20.69
C ARG A 339 -21.30 21.18 -21.39
N GLU A 340 -21.00 22.29 -20.72
CA GLU A 340 -20.98 23.63 -21.32
C GLU A 340 -19.89 23.75 -22.40
N ALA A 341 -18.68 23.24 -22.13
CA ALA A 341 -17.60 23.24 -23.11
C ALA A 341 -17.90 22.34 -24.33
N PHE A 342 -18.62 21.22 -24.15
CA PHE A 342 -19.07 20.38 -25.27
C PHE A 342 -20.21 21.02 -26.07
N ALA A 343 -21.09 21.79 -25.44
CA ALA A 343 -22.15 22.51 -26.13
C ALA A 343 -21.58 23.60 -27.05
N GLY A 344 -20.63 24.41 -26.55
CA GLY A 344 -19.96 25.45 -27.35
C GLY A 344 -19.05 24.89 -28.46
N ALA A 345 -18.39 23.74 -28.23
CA ALA A 345 -17.53 23.13 -29.24
C ALA A 345 -18.31 22.55 -30.44
N ASN A 346 -19.60 22.21 -30.27
CA ASN A 346 -20.36 21.56 -31.33
C ASN A 346 -20.63 22.47 -32.54
N GLU A 347 -20.54 23.79 -32.35
CA GLU A 347 -20.66 24.82 -33.40
C GLU A 347 -19.32 25.16 -34.07
N ASP A 348 -18.19 24.67 -33.54
CA ASP A 348 -16.86 24.94 -34.11
C ASP A 348 -16.57 24.02 -35.31
N PRO A 349 -16.24 24.55 -36.51
CA PRO A 349 -15.90 23.74 -37.68
C PRO A 349 -14.73 22.77 -37.44
N LEU A 350 -13.70 23.18 -36.68
CA LEU A 350 -12.53 22.35 -36.39
C LEU A 350 -12.90 21.15 -35.50
N TRP A 351 -13.89 21.31 -34.60
CA TRP A 351 -14.42 20.20 -33.81
C TRP A 351 -15.03 19.10 -34.67
N GLN A 352 -15.78 19.46 -35.72
CA GLN A 352 -16.39 18.51 -36.64
C GLN A 352 -15.32 17.77 -37.46
N VAL A 353 -14.28 18.46 -37.91
CA VAL A 353 -13.17 17.83 -38.65
C VAL A 353 -12.37 16.87 -37.75
N LEU A 354 -12.10 17.26 -36.49
CA LEU A 354 -11.44 16.36 -35.51
C LEU A 354 -12.26 15.10 -35.23
N LYS A 355 -13.59 15.23 -35.11
CA LYS A 355 -14.49 14.08 -34.96
C LYS A 355 -14.52 13.20 -36.21
N ALA A 356 -14.56 13.80 -37.40
CA ALA A 356 -14.56 13.08 -38.67
C ALA A 356 -13.27 12.25 -38.83
N LYS A 357 -12.10 12.85 -38.59
CA LYS A 357 -10.82 12.14 -38.66
C LYS A 357 -10.72 11.01 -37.65
N ARG A 358 -11.24 11.22 -36.43
CA ARG A 358 -11.33 10.15 -35.42
C ARG A 358 -12.21 8.98 -35.89
N MET A 359 -13.36 9.27 -36.49
CA MET A 359 -14.28 8.25 -37.01
C MET A 359 -13.69 7.47 -38.17
N GLU A 360 -12.98 8.14 -39.08
CA GLU A 360 -12.24 7.55 -40.19
C GLU A 360 -11.23 6.51 -39.68
N LEU A 361 -10.31 6.93 -38.80
CA LEU A 361 -9.28 6.06 -38.21
C LEU A 361 -9.87 4.89 -37.40
N ALA A 362 -10.96 5.15 -36.67
CA ALA A 362 -11.67 4.14 -35.89
C ALA A 362 -12.29 3.06 -36.80
N ARG A 363 -12.88 3.48 -37.93
CA ARG A 363 -13.48 2.59 -38.93
C ARG A 363 -12.42 1.75 -39.64
N GLU A 364 -11.29 2.35 -40.02
CA GLU A 364 -10.16 1.63 -40.63
C GLU A 364 -9.61 0.54 -39.72
N GLN A 365 -9.59 0.79 -38.41
CA GLN A 365 -9.04 -0.13 -37.41
C GLN A 365 -10.09 -1.08 -36.79
N GLY A 366 -11.37 -0.94 -37.16
CA GLY A 366 -12.46 -1.75 -36.61
C GLY A 366 -12.67 -1.57 -35.10
N VAL A 367 -12.29 -0.41 -34.56
CA VAL A 367 -12.38 -0.11 -33.12
C VAL A 367 -13.37 1.02 -32.85
N PRO A 368 -13.97 1.09 -31.64
CA PRO A 368 -14.79 2.24 -31.27
C PRO A 368 -14.00 3.57 -31.29
N PRO A 369 -14.59 4.71 -31.68
CA PRO A 369 -13.87 6.00 -31.84
C PRO A 369 -13.13 6.49 -30.60
N TYR A 370 -13.66 6.24 -29.41
CA TYR A 370 -13.02 6.65 -28.16
C TYR A 370 -11.68 5.93 -27.91
N VAL A 371 -11.43 4.79 -28.57
CA VAL A 371 -10.14 4.07 -28.50
C VAL A 371 -9.05 4.89 -29.18
N ILE A 372 -9.36 5.62 -30.25
CA ILE A 372 -8.44 6.58 -30.89
C ILE A 372 -8.19 7.74 -29.93
N PHE A 373 -9.20 8.57 -29.66
CA PHE A 373 -9.15 9.63 -28.64
C PHE A 373 -10.52 9.86 -27.99
N HIS A 374 -10.53 10.13 -26.68
CA HIS A 374 -11.77 10.54 -26.00
C HIS A 374 -12.19 11.95 -26.44
N ASP A 375 -13.48 12.27 -26.31
CA ASP A 375 -14.01 13.61 -26.63
C ASP A 375 -13.29 14.72 -25.84
N SER A 376 -12.90 14.46 -24.59
CA SER A 376 -12.12 15.39 -23.77
C SER A 376 -10.75 15.70 -24.37
N THR A 377 -10.11 14.71 -25.02
CA THR A 377 -8.81 14.88 -25.66
C THR A 377 -8.95 15.70 -26.94
N LEU A 378 -9.99 15.45 -27.75
CA LEU A 378 -10.29 16.28 -28.92
C LEU A 378 -10.63 17.73 -28.51
N LEU A 379 -11.31 17.91 -27.38
CA LEU A 379 -11.70 19.24 -26.90
C LEU A 379 -10.47 20.02 -26.42
N GLU A 380 -9.52 19.32 -25.80
CA GLU A 380 -8.23 19.91 -25.43
C GLU A 380 -7.38 20.23 -26.68
N MET A 381 -7.43 19.41 -27.74
CA MET A 381 -6.82 19.73 -29.05
C MET A 381 -7.45 20.97 -29.69
N LEU A 382 -8.78 21.09 -29.64
CA LEU A 382 -9.51 22.25 -30.15
C LEU A 382 -9.11 23.54 -29.43
N ASN A 383 -9.00 23.47 -28.11
CA ASN A 383 -8.67 24.63 -27.27
C ASN A 383 -7.18 25.03 -27.37
N ARG A 384 -6.26 24.06 -27.40
CA ARG A 384 -4.81 24.33 -27.40
C ARG A 384 -4.20 24.50 -28.79
N LYS A 385 -4.84 23.97 -29.83
CA LYS A 385 -4.40 24.00 -31.24
C LYS A 385 -2.89 23.69 -31.41
N PRO A 386 -2.43 22.50 -30.98
CA PRO A 386 -1.02 22.15 -31.02
C PRO A 386 -0.48 22.16 -32.45
N LYS A 387 0.73 22.70 -32.63
CA LYS A 387 1.34 22.93 -33.96
C LYS A 387 2.36 21.85 -34.37
N ASN A 388 2.81 21.06 -33.42
CA ASN A 388 3.82 20.02 -33.59
C ASN A 388 3.55 18.82 -32.66
N LEU A 389 4.26 17.71 -32.89
CA LEU A 389 4.08 16.47 -32.13
C LEU A 389 4.41 16.64 -30.65
N ILE A 390 5.33 17.56 -30.30
CA ILE A 390 5.71 17.82 -28.92
C ILE A 390 4.54 18.43 -28.15
N GLU A 391 3.91 19.47 -28.71
CA GLU A 391 2.72 20.12 -28.14
C GLU A 391 1.53 19.16 -28.09
N LEU A 392 1.35 18.32 -29.12
CA LEU A 392 0.29 17.32 -29.14
C LEU A 392 0.49 16.26 -28.05
N GLY A 393 1.73 15.85 -27.79
CA GLY A 393 2.08 14.90 -26.72
C GLY A 393 1.85 15.42 -25.30
N GLN A 394 1.65 16.73 -25.12
CA GLN A 394 1.32 17.35 -23.83
C GLN A 394 -0.19 17.37 -23.54
N ILE A 395 -1.02 16.88 -24.47
CA ILE A 395 -2.48 16.83 -24.30
C ILE A 395 -2.89 15.58 -23.53
N ASN A 396 -3.81 15.72 -22.57
CA ASN A 396 -4.24 14.60 -21.75
C ASN A 396 -4.98 13.55 -22.58
N GLY A 397 -4.51 12.30 -22.48
CA GLY A 397 -5.02 11.18 -23.28
C GLY A 397 -4.24 10.94 -24.58
N VAL A 398 -3.21 11.74 -24.88
CA VAL A 398 -2.24 11.49 -25.95
C VAL A 398 -0.97 10.87 -25.38
N GLY A 399 -1.03 9.57 -25.07
CA GLY A 399 0.16 8.80 -24.69
C GLY A 399 1.09 8.55 -25.88
N GLN A 400 2.35 8.21 -25.63
CA GLN A 400 3.37 8.01 -26.68
C GLN A 400 2.90 7.06 -27.80
N SER A 401 2.26 5.94 -27.47
CA SER A 401 1.74 5.02 -28.48
C SER A 401 0.69 5.66 -29.41
N LYS A 402 -0.18 6.52 -28.87
CA LYS A 402 -1.20 7.23 -29.65
C LYS A 402 -0.59 8.39 -30.44
N LEU A 403 0.41 9.07 -29.88
CA LEU A 403 1.16 10.12 -30.56
C LEU A 403 1.87 9.57 -31.80
N THR A 404 2.54 8.41 -31.67
CA THR A 404 3.19 7.76 -32.81
C THR A 404 2.20 7.25 -33.85
N ARG A 405 1.03 6.76 -33.43
CA ARG A 405 0.04 6.15 -34.35
C ARG A 405 -0.87 7.15 -35.04
N TYR A 406 -1.22 8.24 -34.38
CA TYR A 406 -2.27 9.17 -34.84
C TYR A 406 -1.81 10.63 -34.83
N GLY A 407 -0.58 10.92 -34.38
CA GLY A 407 -0.14 12.30 -34.17
C GLY A 407 -0.11 13.12 -35.45
N ASP A 408 0.45 12.56 -36.52
CA ASP A 408 0.57 13.25 -37.81
C ASP A 408 -0.80 13.49 -38.46
N ASP A 409 -1.70 12.50 -38.41
CA ASP A 409 -3.08 12.60 -38.89
C ASP A 409 -3.85 13.77 -38.26
N PHE A 410 -3.74 13.91 -36.93
CA PHE A 410 -4.44 14.97 -36.20
C PHE A 410 -3.75 16.33 -36.33
N LEU A 411 -2.42 16.38 -36.45
CA LEU A 411 -1.70 17.63 -36.76
C LEU A 411 -2.02 18.15 -38.17
N GLN A 412 -2.22 17.26 -39.14
CA GLN A 412 -2.63 17.66 -40.48
C GLN A 412 -4.01 18.31 -40.48
N VAL A 413 -4.97 17.73 -39.74
CA VAL A 413 -6.30 18.32 -39.53
C VAL A 413 -6.20 19.70 -38.85
N LEU A 414 -5.38 19.81 -37.82
CA LEU A 414 -5.21 21.08 -37.08
C LEU A 414 -4.53 22.17 -37.91
N LYS A 415 -3.65 21.82 -38.85
CA LYS A 415 -3.02 22.75 -39.79
C LYS A 415 -3.96 23.17 -40.93
N GLY A 416 -4.87 22.30 -41.36
CA GLY A 416 -5.82 22.56 -42.45
C GLY A 416 -7.03 23.41 -42.06
N ALA A 417 -7.26 23.63 -40.76
CA ALA A 417 -8.37 24.44 -40.24
C ALA A 417 -7.93 25.84 -39.76
N GLY A 418 -6.72 26.27 -40.14
CA GLY A 418 -6.11 27.55 -39.77
C GLY A 418 -6.19 28.61 -40.87
#